data_AF-A0A938U6Q8-F1
#
_entry.id   AF-A0A938U6Q8-F1
#
_cell.length_a   1.000
_cell.length_b   1.000
_cell.length_c   1.000
_cell.angle_alpha   90.00
_cell.angle_beta   90.00
_cell.angle_gamma   90.00
#
_symmetry.space_group_name_H-M   'P 1'
#
loop_
_entity.id
_entity.type
_entity.pdbx_description
1 polymer ?
#
loop_
_entity_poly.entity_id
_entity_poly.type
_entity_poly.pdbx_seq_one_letter_code
_entity_poly.pdbx_strand_id
1 'polypeptide(L)'
;MAKEKDCRVLEVRTGSGQLLLSLWLIEKKEAYPEPSKPEEKPAKETGGDGKKDQGKKDEAKKEPSPGNNDALMTDAQKRYLFRILAEQGFEGEKAHEELKKALGVDSLKKVSKFEASREIERRLEELKGGGVNG
;
A
#
# COMPACT_ATOMS: atom_id res chain seq x y z
N MET A 1 -21.80 18.11 -12.18
CA MET A 1 -22.28 16.81 -12.68
C MET A 1 -21.98 15.77 -11.60
N ALA A 2 -23.00 15.24 -10.93
CA ALA A 2 -22.81 14.24 -9.87
C ALA A 2 -22.50 12.88 -10.53
N LYS A 3 -21.39 12.24 -10.14
CA LYS A 3 -21.06 10.90 -10.62
C LYS A 3 -21.98 9.89 -9.92
N GLU A 4 -22.76 9.15 -10.70
CA GLU A 4 -23.54 8.00 -10.24
C GLU A 4 -22.58 6.99 -9.58
N LYS A 5 -22.83 6.66 -8.32
CA LYS A 5 -22.06 5.64 -7.59
C LYS A 5 -22.86 4.34 -7.66
N ASP A 6 -22.23 3.29 -8.17
CA ASP A 6 -22.81 1.95 -8.14
C ASP A 6 -22.82 1.47 -6.68
N CYS A 7 -24.00 1.54 -6.04
CA CYS A 7 -24.22 1.10 -4.67
C CYS A 7 -25.02 -0.21 -4.67
N ARG A 8 -24.51 -1.23 -3.99
CA ARG A 8 -25.23 -2.50 -3.73
C ARG A 8 -25.49 -2.64 -2.24
N VAL A 9 -26.65 -3.17 -1.88
CA VAL A 9 -27.02 -3.42 -0.48
C VAL A 9 -27.14 -4.93 -0.28
N LEU A 10 -26.46 -5.44 0.74
CA LEU A 10 -26.60 -6.82 1.21
C LEU A 10 -27.34 -6.80 2.55
N GLU A 11 -28.52 -7.43 2.57
CA GLU A 11 -29.31 -7.59 3.79
C GLU A 11 -29.25 -9.04 4.26
N VAL A 12 -28.97 -9.23 5.55
CA VAL A 12 -29.08 -10.53 6.22
C VAL A 12 -30.33 -10.48 7.10
N ARG A 13 -31.26 -11.40 6.85
CA ARG A 13 -32.52 -11.52 7.58
C ARG A 13 -32.64 -12.89 8.25
N THR A 14 -33.41 -12.97 9.33
CA THR A 14 -33.80 -14.23 9.95
C THR A 14 -34.75 -15.01 9.05
N GLY A 15 -34.99 -16.29 9.37
CA GLY A 15 -36.06 -17.08 8.71
C GLY A 15 -37.46 -16.51 8.89
N SER A 16 -37.66 -15.64 9.90
CA SER A 16 -38.90 -14.87 10.11
C SER A 16 -38.94 -13.52 9.39
N GLY A 17 -37.88 -13.15 8.65
CA GLY A 17 -37.78 -11.92 7.88
C GLY A 17 -37.26 -10.69 8.64
N GLN A 18 -36.91 -10.82 9.92
CA GLN A 18 -36.33 -9.74 10.72
C GLN A 18 -34.92 -9.41 10.23
N LEU A 19 -34.63 -8.13 9.99
CA LEU A 19 -33.31 -7.67 9.57
C LEU A 19 -32.30 -7.81 10.71
N LEU A 20 -31.22 -8.54 10.45
CA LEU A 20 -30.09 -8.69 11.37
C LEU A 20 -28.95 -7.73 11.02
N LEU A 21 -28.68 -7.54 9.73
CA LEU A 21 -27.56 -6.76 9.24
C LEU A 21 -27.87 -6.18 7.86
N SER A 22 -27.44 -4.94 7.61
CA SER A 22 -27.44 -4.32 6.29
C SER A 22 -26.06 -3.74 5.99
N LEU A 23 -25.49 -4.13 4.86
CA LEU A 23 -24.16 -3.71 4.40
C LEU A 23 -24.30 -2.97 3.08
N TRP A 24 -23.68 -1.79 2.98
CA TRP A 24 -23.65 -0.97 1.78
C TRP A 24 -22.29 -1.13 1.09
N LEU A 25 -22.28 -1.72 -0.10
CA LEU A 25 -21.10 -1.81 -0.95
C LEU A 25 -21.15 -0.67 -1.96
N ILE A 26 -20.17 0.23 -1.86
CA ILE A 26 -20.03 1.36 -2.77
C ILE A 26 -18.86 1.05 -3.69
N GLU A 27 -19.13 0.77 -4.96
CA GLU A 27 -18.10 0.50 -5.95
C GLU A 27 -17.51 1.84 -6.43
N LYS A 28 -16.29 2.15 -5.99
CA LYS A 28 -15.55 3.32 -6.46
C LYS A 28 -14.77 2.91 -7.70
N LYS A 29 -15.27 3.28 -8.89
CA LYS A 29 -14.47 3.27 -10.12
C LYS A 29 -13.44 4.40 -10.03
N GLU A 30 -12.30 4.11 -9.43
CA GLU A 30 -11.11 4.93 -9.60
C GLU A 30 -10.67 4.78 -11.06
N ALA A 31 -10.95 5.80 -11.87
CA ALA A 31 -10.35 5.92 -13.18
C ALA A 31 -8.84 6.05 -12.95
N TYR A 32 -8.11 4.98 -13.24
CA TYR A 32 -6.66 5.03 -13.35
C TYR A 32 -6.32 6.16 -14.32
N PRO A 33 -5.53 7.18 -13.92
CA PRO A 33 -4.97 8.08 -14.92
C PRO A 33 -4.16 7.22 -15.87
N GLU A 34 -4.46 7.29 -17.17
CA GLU A 34 -3.62 6.61 -18.16
C GLU A 34 -2.16 7.03 -17.92
N PRO A 35 -1.22 6.08 -17.91
CA PRO A 35 0.20 6.42 -17.80
C PRO A 35 0.54 7.29 -19.00
N SER A 36 0.75 8.58 -18.74
CA SER A 36 1.22 9.54 -19.74
C SER A 36 2.48 8.95 -20.37
N LYS A 37 2.43 8.76 -21.70
CA LYS A 37 3.53 8.25 -22.52
C LYS A 37 4.85 8.91 -22.09
N PRO A 38 5.91 8.11 -21.81
CA PRO A 38 7.22 8.69 -21.52
C PRO A 38 7.73 9.39 -22.78
N GLU A 39 7.85 10.72 -22.70
CA GLU A 39 8.59 11.51 -23.69
C GLU A 39 10.06 11.06 -23.68
N GLU A 40 10.51 10.51 -24.82
CA GLU A 40 11.89 10.16 -25.07
C GLU A 40 12.77 11.41 -24.98
N LYS A 41 13.69 11.45 -24.00
CA LYS A 41 14.80 12.41 -24.01
C LYS A 41 16.03 11.78 -24.67
N PRO A 42 16.78 12.57 -25.48
CA PRO A 42 17.87 12.04 -26.28
C PRO A 42 19.09 11.71 -25.42
N ALA A 43 19.69 10.56 -25.72
CA ALA A 43 20.96 10.11 -25.17
C ALA A 43 22.09 11.08 -25.54
N LYS A 44 22.89 11.47 -24.54
CA LYS A 44 24.19 12.11 -24.76
C LYS A 44 25.24 11.35 -23.98
N GLU A 45 26.12 10.71 -24.74
CA GLU A 45 27.32 10.01 -24.31
C GLU A 45 28.37 11.01 -23.81
N THR A 46 29.07 10.68 -22.71
CA THR A 46 30.48 11.03 -22.55
C THR A 46 31.15 10.10 -21.54
N GLY A 47 32.21 9.41 -21.98
CA GLY A 47 32.97 8.44 -21.20
C GLY A 47 33.97 9.03 -20.21
N GLY A 48 34.64 8.13 -19.48
CA GLY A 48 35.76 8.44 -18.58
C GLY A 48 36.22 7.22 -17.78
N ASP A 49 37.32 6.64 -18.23
CA ASP A 49 38.09 5.53 -17.64
C ASP A 49 38.72 5.91 -16.28
N GLY A 50 38.75 5.01 -15.29
CA GLY A 50 39.34 5.28 -13.97
C GLY A 50 39.38 4.07 -13.04
N LYS A 51 40.58 3.49 -12.90
CA LYS A 51 40.96 2.27 -12.18
C LYS A 51 41.01 2.40 -10.63
N LYS A 52 40.80 1.26 -9.96
CA LYS A 52 41.43 0.72 -8.72
C LYS A 52 40.71 0.75 -7.34
N ASP A 53 40.74 -0.46 -6.76
CA ASP A 53 41.02 -0.89 -5.37
C ASP A 53 39.95 -0.84 -4.25
N GLN A 54 39.62 -2.06 -3.80
CA GLN A 54 39.48 -2.57 -2.44
C GLN A 54 38.68 -1.79 -1.38
N GLY A 55 37.65 -2.49 -0.86
CA GLY A 55 37.50 -2.66 0.59
C GLY A 55 36.24 -2.07 1.25
N LYS A 56 35.41 -2.99 1.75
CA LYS A 56 34.58 -2.90 2.97
C LYS A 56 33.55 -1.76 3.15
N LYS A 57 32.32 -2.25 3.37
CA LYS A 57 31.36 -1.88 4.43
C LYS A 57 30.53 -0.60 4.30
N ASP A 58 29.23 -0.87 4.44
CA ASP A 58 28.21 -0.10 5.13
C ASP A 58 27.60 1.13 4.40
N GLU A 59 26.26 1.10 4.40
CA GLU A 59 25.36 2.25 4.34
C GLU A 59 25.40 3.13 3.08
N ALA A 60 24.78 2.65 2.00
CA ALA A 60 24.17 3.54 1.02
C ALA A 60 22.68 3.71 1.35
N LYS A 61 22.37 4.79 2.08
CA LYS A 61 21.06 5.48 2.03
C LYS A 61 20.70 5.68 0.55
N LYS A 62 19.94 4.75 -0.02
CA LYS A 62 19.25 4.99 -1.28
C LYS A 62 18.01 5.79 -0.93
N GLU A 63 18.13 7.11 -1.05
CA GLU A 63 16.97 7.99 -1.05
C GLU A 63 15.92 7.42 -2.01
N PRO A 64 14.63 7.38 -1.61
CA PRO A 64 13.60 6.87 -2.48
C PRO A 64 13.49 7.81 -3.68
N SER A 65 13.99 7.39 -4.84
CA SER A 65 13.70 8.10 -6.10
C SER A 65 12.17 8.29 -6.19
N PRO A 66 11.70 9.54 -6.27
CA PRO A 66 10.30 9.82 -6.51
C PRO A 66 10.06 9.55 -8.00
N GLY A 67 9.53 8.39 -8.35
CA GLY A 67 9.23 8.16 -9.77
C GLY A 67 8.69 6.79 -10.17
N ASN A 68 9.03 5.70 -9.48
CA ASN A 68 8.54 4.38 -9.88
C ASN A 68 7.43 3.90 -8.95
N ASN A 69 6.19 4.24 -9.31
CA ASN A 69 4.98 3.70 -8.67
C ASN A 69 4.83 2.18 -8.90
N ASP A 70 5.45 1.64 -9.95
CA ASP A 70 5.53 0.20 -10.22
C ASP A 70 6.61 -0.53 -9.41
N ALA A 71 7.40 0.20 -8.61
CA ALA A 71 8.41 -0.43 -7.79
C ALA A 71 7.75 -1.21 -6.65
N LEU A 72 8.27 -2.40 -6.37
CA LEU A 72 7.86 -3.22 -5.24
C LEU A 72 8.14 -2.51 -3.91
N MET A 73 7.31 -2.83 -2.92
CA MET A 73 7.40 -2.36 -1.54
C MET A 73 8.83 -2.46 -1.02
N THR A 74 9.31 -1.37 -0.44
CA THR A 74 10.65 -1.34 0.17
C THR A 74 10.69 -2.10 1.50
N ASP A 75 11.87 -2.58 1.89
CA ASP A 75 12.07 -3.19 3.20
C ASP A 75 11.71 -2.24 4.35
N ALA A 76 11.94 -0.94 4.17
CA ALA A 76 11.55 0.10 5.14
C ALA A 76 10.02 0.17 5.32
N GLN A 77 9.26 0.21 4.23
CA GLN A 77 7.78 0.19 4.28
C GLN A 77 7.27 -1.10 4.91
N LYS A 78 7.86 -2.25 4.54
CA LYS A 78 7.53 -3.55 5.11
C LYS A 78 7.73 -3.55 6.63
N ARG A 79 8.92 -3.18 7.12
CA ARG A 79 9.21 -3.10 8.56
C ARG A 79 8.25 -2.17 9.29
N TYR A 80 7.91 -1.05 8.67
CA TYR A 80 7.01 -0.08 9.28
C TYR A 80 5.59 -0.64 9.43
N LEU A 81 5.07 -1.31 8.40
CA LEU A 81 3.78 -2.03 8.46
C LEU A 81 3.76 -3.09 9.57
N PHE A 82 4.83 -3.89 9.70
CA PHE A 82 4.95 -4.87 10.78
C PHE A 82 5.00 -4.23 12.17
N ARG A 83 5.67 -3.08 12.30
CA ARG A 83 5.72 -2.34 13.56
C ARG A 83 4.34 -1.83 13.98
N ILE A 84 3.59 -1.24 13.04
CA ILE A 84 2.22 -0.78 13.29
C ILE A 84 1.33 -1.96 13.75
N LEU A 85 1.49 -3.13 13.13
CA LEU A 85 0.76 -4.34 13.55
C LEU A 85 1.17 -4.85 14.92
N ALA A 86 2.44 -4.78 15.28
CA ALA A 86 2.91 -5.12 16.62
C ALA A 86 2.32 -4.17 17.67
N GLU A 87 2.19 -2.87 17.38
CA GLU A 87 1.50 -1.90 18.23
C GLU A 87 0.00 -2.26 18.41
N GLN A 88 -0.60 -2.98 17.46
CA GLN A 88 -1.96 -3.52 17.55
C GLN A 88 -2.03 -4.93 18.16
N GLY A 89 -0.91 -5.52 18.57
CA GLY A 89 -0.83 -6.84 19.19
C GLY A 89 -0.69 -8.03 18.23
N PHE A 90 -0.41 -7.78 16.94
CA PHE A 90 -0.13 -8.82 15.96
C PHE A 90 1.38 -8.99 15.75
N GLU A 91 1.89 -10.22 15.94
CA GLU A 91 3.30 -10.54 15.78
C GLU A 91 3.54 -11.79 14.91
N GLY A 92 4.75 -11.93 14.39
CA GLY A 92 5.20 -13.11 13.65
C GLY A 92 4.32 -13.43 12.42
N GLU A 93 3.91 -14.69 12.31
CA GLU A 93 3.06 -15.15 11.20
C GLU A 93 1.68 -14.49 11.20
N LYS A 94 1.11 -14.17 12.37
CA LYS A 94 -0.19 -13.50 12.44
C LYS A 94 -0.15 -12.12 11.80
N ALA A 95 0.92 -11.36 12.04
CA ALA A 95 1.13 -10.07 11.38
C ALA A 95 1.29 -10.22 9.85
N HIS A 96 1.95 -11.29 9.41
CA HIS A 96 2.15 -11.54 7.98
C HIS A 96 0.82 -11.88 7.28
N GLU A 97 -0.01 -12.74 7.87
CA GLU A 97 -1.35 -13.04 7.34
C GLU A 97 -2.26 -11.82 7.33
N GLU A 98 -2.24 -11.01 8.40
CA GLU A 98 -3.04 -9.78 8.46
C GLU A 98 -2.61 -8.75 7.40
N LEU A 99 -1.32 -8.60 7.10
CA LEU A 99 -0.88 -7.73 6.00
C LEU A 99 -1.33 -8.25 4.64
N LYS A 100 -1.22 -9.56 4.38
CA LYS A 100 -1.69 -10.16 3.12
C LYS A 100 -3.19 -9.94 2.94
N LYS A 101 -3.96 -10.15 4.00
CA LYS A 101 -5.42 -9.94 4.02
C LYS A 101 -5.77 -8.48 3.81
N ALA A 102 -5.10 -7.55 4.49
CA ALA A 102 -5.34 -6.11 4.36
C ALA A 102 -5.01 -5.59 2.95
N LEU A 103 -3.95 -6.11 2.34
CA LEU A 103 -3.51 -5.74 0.99
C LEU A 103 -4.18 -6.57 -0.12
N GLY A 104 -4.93 -7.61 0.22
CA GLY A 104 -5.61 -8.50 -0.75
C GLY A 104 -4.65 -9.29 -1.65
N VAL A 105 -3.47 -9.65 -1.14
CA VAL A 105 -2.41 -10.33 -1.92
C VAL A 105 -2.05 -11.70 -1.37
N ASP A 106 -1.68 -12.62 -2.26
CA ASP A 106 -1.14 -13.92 -1.85
C ASP A 106 0.28 -13.81 -1.25
N SER A 107 1.00 -12.74 -1.62
CA SER A 107 2.38 -12.53 -1.21
C SER A 107 2.74 -11.06 -1.09
N LEU A 108 3.30 -10.68 0.06
CA LEU A 108 3.82 -9.33 0.32
C LEU A 108 4.96 -8.92 -0.62
N LYS A 109 5.57 -9.87 -1.35
CA LYS A 109 6.61 -9.59 -2.35
C LYS A 109 6.07 -8.91 -3.60
N LYS A 110 4.76 -8.99 -3.86
CA LYS A 110 4.12 -8.42 -5.05
C LYS A 110 3.47 -7.06 -4.80
N VAL A 111 3.55 -6.56 -3.56
CA VAL A 111 2.93 -5.30 -3.15
C VAL A 111 3.75 -4.15 -3.72
N SER A 112 3.09 -3.19 -4.37
CA SER A 112 3.74 -1.97 -4.84
C SER A 112 4.08 -1.03 -3.68
N LYS A 113 5.05 -0.13 -3.87
CA LYS A 113 5.34 0.94 -2.90
C LYS A 113 4.12 1.80 -2.63
N PHE A 114 3.30 2.04 -3.65
CA PHE A 114 2.11 2.87 -3.55
C PHE A 114 1.08 2.23 -2.61
N GLU A 115 0.75 0.96 -2.83
CA GLU A 115 -0.17 0.21 -1.95
C GLU A 115 0.33 0.14 -0.52
N ALA A 116 1.63 -0.11 -0.33
CA ALA A 116 2.24 -0.13 1.00
C ALA A 116 2.14 1.24 1.71
N SER A 117 2.43 2.34 1.01
CA SER A 117 2.28 3.69 1.58
C SER A 117 0.84 4.01 1.95
N ARG A 118 -0.12 3.67 1.09
CA ARG A 118 -1.55 3.87 1.37
C ARG A 118 -2.01 3.09 2.60
N GLU A 119 -1.57 1.84 2.73
CA GLU A 119 -1.92 1.01 3.88
C GLU A 119 -1.28 1.51 5.19
N ILE A 120 -0.06 2.07 5.11
CA ILE A 120 0.57 2.76 6.25
C ILE A 120 -0.29 3.94 6.70
N GLU A 121 -0.69 4.82 5.77
CA GLU A 121 -1.51 6.00 6.08
C GLU A 121 -2.83 5.60 6.73
N ARG A 122 -3.54 4.62 6.14
CA ARG A 122 -4.82 4.10 6.67
C ARG A 122 -4.68 3.64 8.11
N ARG A 123 -3.65 2.86 8.43
CA ARG A 123 -3.45 2.32 9.79
C ARG A 123 -3.02 3.40 10.78
N LEU A 124 -2.24 4.39 10.35
CA LEU A 124 -1.89 5.54 11.18
C LEU A 124 -3.12 6.40 11.50
N GLU A 125 -4.05 6.54 10.56
CA GLU A 125 -5.35 7.17 10.79
C GLU A 125 -6.20 6.37 11.79
N GLU A 126 -6.27 5.04 11.66
CA GLU A 126 -6.98 4.17 12.61
C GLU A 126 -6.41 4.27 14.03
N LEU A 127 -5.08 4.30 14.18
CA LEU A 127 -4.42 4.46 15.48
C LEU A 127 -4.67 5.85 16.10
N LYS A 128 -4.75 6.91 15.29
CA LYS A 128 -5.05 8.27 15.76
C LYS A 128 -6.54 8.49 16.02
N GLY A 129 -7.40 7.83 15.24
CA GLY A 129 -8.87 7.95 15.31
C GLY A 129 -9.51 7.22 16.49
N GLY A 130 -8.77 6.33 17.17
CA GLY A 130 -9.21 5.67 18.41
C GLY A 130 -9.27 6.59 19.64
N GLY A 131 -8.94 7.88 19.51
CA GLY A 131 -8.84 8.85 20.61
C GLY A 131 -9.83 10.01 20.60
N VAL A 132 -10.83 10.05 19.72
CA VAL A 132 -11.86 11.13 19.72
C VAL A 132 -13.26 10.54 19.57
N ASN A 133 -13.80 10.06 20.69
CA ASN A 133 -15.23 10.14 21.01
C ASN A 133 -15.33 10.28 22.53
N GLY A 134 -15.36 11.53 22.99
CA GLY A 134 -15.72 11.97 24.34
C GLY A 134 -16.47 13.28 24.20
#